data_AF-A0A496SD05-F1
#
_entry.id   AF-A0A496SD05-F1
#
_cell.length_a   1.000
_cell.length_b   1.000
_cell.length_c   1.000
_cell.angle_alpha   90.00
_cell.angle_beta   90.00
_cell.angle_gamma   90.00
#
_symmetry.space_group_name_H-M   'P 1'
#
loop_
_entity.id
_entity.type
_entity.pdbx_description
1 polymer ?
#
loop_
_entity_poly.entity_id
_entity_poly.type
_entity_poly.pdbx_seq_one_letter_code
_entity_poly.pdbx_strand_id
1 'polypeptide(L)'
;YLANQRQGTASTKTRGEVQASGRKIWRQKGTGRARHGSVSAPIFVGGGVAFGPKPRSYKEKVPKKVRRLALKSALSAKAAEGEVVVVEDPKLEEPKTKTIVSLLRACGLEGRKVLFATGEHSEVLYKSCRNVPDLRFRYSENLCAYDVVWADVVVFTQSGLLRLKEVFGDEGPSQDNSGASDHGEGEEAQGRE
;
A
#
# COMPACT_ATOMS: atom_id res chain seq x y z
N TYR A 1 -7.28 2.73 -0.26
CA TYR A 1 -5.82 2.76 -0.49
C TYR A 1 -5.34 4.19 -0.69
N LEU A 2 -5.80 4.88 -1.75
CA LEU A 2 -5.41 6.26 -2.07
C LEU A 2 -5.68 7.28 -0.94
N ALA A 3 -6.86 7.23 -0.29
CA ALA A 3 -7.15 8.10 0.85
C ALA A 3 -6.11 7.97 1.98
N ASN A 4 -5.63 6.76 2.25
CA ASN A 4 -4.66 6.48 3.31
C ASN A 4 -3.23 6.95 2.97
N GLN A 5 -2.93 7.19 1.69
CA GLN A 5 -1.65 7.77 1.26
C GLN A 5 -1.65 9.30 1.32
N ARG A 6 -2.83 9.92 1.40
CA ARG A 6 -2.97 11.38 1.41
C ARG A 6 -2.48 11.96 2.73
N GLN A 7 -1.52 12.87 2.63
CA GLN A 7 -1.05 13.66 3.76
C GLN A 7 -1.93 14.91 3.92
N GLY A 8 -2.55 15.09 5.08
CA GLY A 8 -3.35 16.27 5.39
C GLY A 8 -2.53 17.33 6.10
N THR A 9 -1.58 17.94 5.40
CA THR A 9 -0.69 19.00 5.92
C THR A 9 -1.21 20.41 5.69
N ALA A 10 -2.27 20.58 4.90
CA ALA A 10 -2.87 21.87 4.63
C ALA A 10 -3.39 22.53 5.92
N SER A 11 -2.95 23.75 6.18
CA SER A 11 -3.31 24.51 7.37
C SER A 11 -3.51 25.98 7.03
N THR A 12 -4.51 26.59 7.65
CA THR A 12 -4.73 28.04 7.65
C THR A 12 -4.74 28.57 9.08
N LYS A 13 -4.43 29.86 9.23
CA LYS A 13 -4.58 30.55 10.51
C LYS A 13 -6.03 30.99 10.69
N THR A 14 -6.64 30.52 11.77
CA THR A 14 -7.94 30.99 12.25
C THR A 14 -7.80 32.37 12.88
N ARG A 15 -8.93 33.03 13.18
CA ARG A 15 -8.93 34.36 13.82
C ARG A 15 -8.17 34.43 15.16
N GLY A 16 -7.96 33.30 15.84
CA GLY A 16 -7.23 33.21 17.10
C GLY A 16 -5.73 32.93 16.94
N GLU A 17 -5.31 32.42 15.78
CA GLU A 17 -3.90 32.11 15.46
C GLU A 17 -3.21 33.23 14.67
N VAL A 18 -3.99 34.13 14.06
CA VAL A 18 -3.45 35.33 13.41
C VAL A 18 -2.92 36.28 14.47
N GLN A 19 -1.66 36.66 14.34
CA GLN A 19 -1.04 37.69 15.18
C GLN A 19 -1.62 39.06 14.81
N ALA A 20 -2.54 39.55 15.64
CA ALA A 20 -3.15 40.86 15.47
C ALA A 20 -3.51 41.47 16.83
N SER A 21 -3.86 42.76 16.84
CA SER A 21 -4.27 43.44 18.08
C SER A 21 -5.59 42.87 18.61
N GLY A 22 -5.60 42.48 19.89
CA GLY A 22 -6.82 42.10 20.62
C GLY A 22 -7.65 43.32 21.08
N ARG A 23 -7.16 44.55 20.86
CA ARG A 23 -7.87 45.77 21.22
C ARG A 23 -9.07 45.98 20.30
N LYS A 24 -10.18 46.44 20.88
CA LYS A 24 -11.35 46.86 20.11
C LYS A 24 -11.00 48.00 19.16
N ILE A 25 -11.33 47.83 17.88
CA ILE A 25 -10.90 48.75 16.81
C ILE A 25 -11.47 50.16 17.02
N TRP A 26 -12.75 50.26 17.39
CA TRP A 26 -13.41 51.52 17.73
C TRP A 26 -14.58 51.34 18.69
N ARG A 27 -15.06 52.46 19.26
CA ARG A 27 -16.21 52.53 20.17
C ARG A 27 -17.48 51.95 19.55
N GLN A 28 -18.38 51.41 20.38
CA GLN A 28 -19.59 50.68 19.92
C GLN A 28 -20.57 51.55 19.11
N LYS A 29 -20.59 52.87 19.33
CA LYS A 29 -21.48 53.84 18.68
C LYS A 29 -20.74 55.17 18.46
N GLY A 30 -21.26 56.04 17.58
CA GLY A 30 -20.73 57.39 17.35
C GLY A 30 -19.57 57.48 16.35
N THR A 31 -19.34 56.46 15.52
CA THR A 31 -18.28 56.45 14.49
C THR A 31 -18.81 56.49 13.05
N GLY A 32 -20.12 56.30 12.83
CA GLY A 32 -20.71 56.22 11.48
C GLY A 32 -20.30 54.97 10.68
N ARG A 33 -19.54 54.04 11.28
CA ARG A 33 -19.03 52.81 10.65
C ARG A 33 -19.79 51.58 11.14
N ALA A 34 -19.65 50.46 10.43
CA ALA A 34 -20.12 49.16 10.89
C ALA A 34 -19.50 48.79 12.26
N ARG A 35 -20.16 47.90 13.01
CA ARG A 35 -19.68 47.47 14.33
C ARG A 35 -18.62 46.38 14.16
N HIS A 36 -17.42 46.61 14.69
CA HIS A 36 -16.34 45.64 14.66
C HIS A 36 -15.67 45.47 16.03
N GLY A 37 -15.34 44.22 16.34
CA GLY A 37 -14.73 43.81 17.61
C GLY A 37 -13.22 43.68 17.54
N SER A 38 -12.68 43.00 16.51
CA SER A 38 -11.25 42.72 16.37
C SER A 38 -10.83 42.79 14.91
N VAL A 39 -9.60 43.24 14.66
CA VAL A 39 -8.96 43.27 13.34
C VAL A 39 -8.65 41.87 12.80
N SER A 40 -8.59 40.83 13.64
CA SER A 40 -8.33 39.45 13.19
C SER A 40 -9.56 38.77 12.57
N ALA A 41 -10.71 39.47 12.48
CA ALA A 41 -11.93 38.91 11.93
C ALA A 41 -11.74 38.56 10.43
N PRO A 42 -12.33 37.45 9.94
CA PRO A 42 -12.14 36.97 8.57
C PRO A 42 -12.56 37.93 7.45
N ILE A 43 -13.46 38.87 7.77
CA ILE A 43 -13.94 39.89 6.84
C ILE A 43 -12.89 40.96 6.52
N PHE A 44 -11.83 41.07 7.31
CA PHE A 44 -10.75 42.04 7.10
C PHE A 44 -9.58 41.43 6.35
N VAL A 45 -8.90 42.25 5.55
CA VAL A 45 -7.63 41.88 4.91
C VAL A 45 -6.59 41.59 5.98
N GLY A 46 -5.91 40.45 5.89
CA GLY A 46 -4.99 39.97 6.92
C GLY A 46 -5.66 39.35 8.15
N GLY A 47 -6.99 39.25 8.17
CA GLY A 47 -7.75 38.48 9.16
C GLY A 47 -7.59 36.97 9.00
N GLY A 48 -8.07 36.21 9.99
CA GLY A 48 -8.01 34.74 9.95
C GLY A 48 -9.01 34.13 8.98
N VAL A 49 -8.75 32.92 8.48
CA VAL A 49 -9.65 32.22 7.56
C VAL A 49 -10.73 31.47 8.35
N ALA A 50 -12.00 31.72 8.02
CA ALA A 50 -13.12 30.93 8.55
C ALA A 50 -13.27 29.63 7.77
N PHE A 51 -13.43 28.50 8.49
CA PHE A 51 -13.57 27.16 7.90
C PHE A 51 -12.48 26.77 6.90
N GLY A 52 -11.29 27.34 7.04
CA GLY A 52 -10.14 26.96 6.23
C GLY A 52 -9.63 25.55 6.56
N PRO A 53 -8.78 24.96 5.70
CA PRO A 53 -8.23 23.63 5.94
C PRO A 53 -7.41 23.61 7.22
N LYS A 54 -7.50 22.48 7.92
CA LYS A 54 -6.69 22.15 9.09
C LYS A 54 -6.01 20.80 8.88
N PRO A 55 -4.83 20.60 9.49
CA PRO A 55 -4.16 19.32 9.42
C PRO A 55 -5.07 18.21 9.94
N ARG A 56 -5.26 17.17 9.14
CA ARG A 56 -6.14 16.04 9.47
C ARG A 56 -5.63 14.74 8.89
N SER A 57 -6.06 13.64 9.50
CA SER A 57 -5.85 12.31 8.95
C SER A 57 -6.95 11.97 7.96
N TYR A 58 -6.55 11.47 6.78
CA TYR A 58 -7.46 10.89 5.77
C TYR A 58 -7.57 9.36 5.89
N LYS A 59 -7.03 8.78 6.97
CA LYS A 59 -6.93 7.33 7.14
C LYS A 59 -8.30 6.72 7.39
N GLU A 60 -8.73 5.85 6.48
CA GLU A 60 -9.94 5.04 6.60
C GLU A 60 -9.59 3.61 6.99
N LYS A 61 -10.37 3.05 7.94
CA LYS A 61 -10.22 1.67 8.40
C LYS A 61 -11.03 0.73 7.51
N VAL A 62 -10.33 -0.14 6.79
CA VAL A 62 -10.95 -1.23 6.02
C VAL A 62 -10.66 -2.58 6.70
N PRO A 63 -11.68 -3.43 6.95
CA PRO A 63 -11.49 -4.75 7.56
C PRO A 63 -10.49 -5.62 6.79
N LYS A 64 -9.69 -6.42 7.50
CA LYS A 64 -8.66 -7.29 6.90
C LYS A 64 -9.26 -8.26 5.87
N LYS A 65 -10.41 -8.87 6.19
CA LYS A 65 -11.12 -9.81 5.31
C LYS A 65 -11.51 -9.17 3.98
N VAL A 66 -12.06 -7.95 4.03
CA VAL A 66 -12.44 -7.18 2.82
C VAL A 66 -11.23 -6.84 1.97
N ARG A 67 -10.09 -6.47 2.57
CA ARG A 67 -8.85 -6.20 1.80
C ARG A 67 -8.32 -7.44 1.08
N ARG A 68 -8.38 -8.61 1.74
CA ARG A 68 -8.00 -9.89 1.13
C ARG A 68 -8.96 -10.27 0.00
N LEU A 69 -10.26 -10.14 0.23
CA LEU A 69 -11.28 -10.40 -0.78
C LEU A 69 -11.10 -9.51 -2.02
N ALA A 70 -10.81 -8.22 -1.82
CA ALA A 70 -10.55 -7.30 -2.93
C ALA A 70 -9.33 -7.73 -3.77
N LEU A 71 -8.26 -8.21 -3.13
CA LEU A 71 -7.10 -8.73 -3.85
C LEU A 71 -7.45 -10.00 -4.64
N LYS A 72 -8.14 -10.97 -4.02
CA LYS A 72 -8.60 -12.20 -4.69
C LYS A 72 -9.49 -11.88 -5.90
N SER A 73 -10.44 -10.95 -5.72
CA SER A 73 -11.37 -10.54 -6.78
C SER A 73 -10.63 -9.88 -7.94
N ALA A 74 -9.66 -8.98 -7.65
CA ALA A 74 -8.87 -8.33 -8.69
C ALA A 74 -8.01 -9.32 -9.48
N LEU A 75 -7.37 -10.28 -8.80
CA LEU A 75 -6.60 -11.34 -9.46
C LEU A 75 -7.48 -12.28 -10.27
N SER A 76 -8.66 -12.63 -9.75
CA SER A 76 -9.63 -13.47 -10.47
C SER A 76 -10.13 -12.79 -11.74
N ALA A 77 -10.36 -11.48 -11.71
CA ALA A 77 -10.75 -10.71 -12.89
C ALA A 77 -9.63 -10.73 -13.94
N LYS A 78 -8.39 -10.43 -13.54
CA LYS A 78 -7.23 -10.49 -14.44
C LYS A 78 -6.99 -11.88 -15.03
N ALA A 79 -7.20 -12.93 -14.23
CA ALA A 79 -7.09 -14.30 -14.71
C ALA A 79 -8.19 -14.66 -15.71
N ALA A 80 -9.43 -14.22 -15.48
CA ALA A 80 -10.56 -14.43 -16.40
C ALA A 80 -10.35 -13.72 -17.74
N GLU A 81 -9.68 -12.57 -17.74
CA GLU A 81 -9.31 -11.81 -18.95
C GLU A 81 -8.04 -12.36 -19.65
N GLY A 82 -7.40 -13.38 -19.09
CA GLY A 82 -6.15 -13.95 -19.64
C GLY A 82 -4.93 -13.04 -19.47
N GLU A 83 -4.97 -12.07 -18.56
CA GLU A 83 -3.93 -11.07 -18.33
C GLU A 83 -2.97 -11.45 -17.20
N VAL A 84 -2.86 -12.74 -16.92
CA VAL A 84 -1.92 -13.30 -15.93
C VAL A 84 -0.92 -14.18 -16.66
N VAL A 85 0.36 -13.83 -16.53
CA VAL A 85 1.48 -14.56 -17.14
C VAL A 85 2.38 -15.12 -16.05
N VAL A 86 2.81 -16.36 -16.21
CA VAL A 86 3.77 -17.00 -15.29
C VAL A 86 5.10 -17.15 -16.02
N VAL A 87 6.17 -16.71 -15.37
CA VAL A 87 7.55 -16.83 -15.88
C VAL A 87 8.41 -17.63 -14.91
N GLU A 88 9.45 -18.27 -15.44
CA GLU A 88 10.49 -18.86 -14.60
C GLU A 88 11.24 -17.79 -13.80
N ASP A 89 11.77 -18.16 -12.63
CA ASP A 89 12.47 -17.24 -11.76
C ASP A 89 13.76 -16.72 -12.44
N PRO A 90 13.84 -15.41 -12.75
CA PRO A 90 15.00 -14.87 -13.46
C PRO A 90 16.19 -14.75 -12.50
N LYS A 91 17.17 -15.64 -12.65
CA LYS A 91 18.44 -15.56 -11.92
C LYS A 91 19.35 -14.54 -12.59
N LEU A 92 19.54 -13.40 -11.92
CA LEU A 92 20.45 -12.34 -12.35
C LEU A 92 21.65 -12.29 -11.40
N GLU A 93 22.85 -12.47 -11.93
CA GLU A 93 24.10 -12.29 -11.17
C GLU A 93 24.41 -10.81 -10.92
N GLU A 94 24.05 -9.94 -11.88
CA GLU A 94 24.28 -8.50 -11.84
C GLU A 94 23.01 -7.70 -12.16
N PRO A 95 22.84 -6.50 -11.60
CA PRO A 95 21.66 -5.69 -11.85
C PRO A 95 21.69 -5.13 -13.27
N LYS A 96 20.90 -5.73 -14.17
CA LYS A 96 20.84 -5.40 -15.60
C LYS A 96 19.39 -5.18 -16.06
N THR A 97 19.02 -3.91 -16.23
CA THR A 97 17.70 -3.50 -16.74
C THR A 97 17.41 -4.03 -18.14
N LYS A 98 18.43 -4.11 -19.01
CA LYS A 98 18.31 -4.62 -20.38
C LYS A 98 17.76 -6.05 -20.41
N THR A 99 18.16 -6.91 -19.48
CA THR A 99 17.67 -8.29 -19.41
C THR A 99 16.17 -8.34 -19.10
N ILE A 100 15.70 -7.48 -18.20
CA ILE A 100 14.27 -7.37 -17.85
C ILE A 100 13.46 -6.84 -19.04
N VAL A 101 13.96 -5.80 -19.73
CA VAL A 101 13.30 -5.27 -20.93
C VAL A 101 13.21 -6.34 -22.03
N SER A 102 14.28 -7.10 -22.26
CA SER A 102 14.26 -8.23 -23.20
C SER A 102 13.24 -9.30 -22.82
N LEU A 103 13.11 -9.61 -21.52
CA LEU A 103 12.11 -10.55 -21.01
C LEU A 103 10.69 -10.04 -21.27
N LEU A 104 10.42 -8.77 -20.94
CA LEU A 104 9.10 -8.15 -21.21
C LEU A 104 8.76 -8.14 -22.71
N ARG A 105 9.76 -7.88 -23.57
CA ARG A 105 9.61 -7.97 -25.03
C ARG A 105 9.30 -9.39 -25.48
N ALA A 106 10.02 -10.38 -24.96
CA ALA A 106 9.80 -11.79 -25.30
C ALA A 106 8.39 -12.26 -24.90
N CYS A 107 7.84 -11.73 -23.81
CA CYS A 107 6.46 -11.98 -23.39
C CYS A 107 5.41 -11.14 -24.14
N GLY A 108 5.80 -10.27 -25.08
CA GLY A 108 4.88 -9.40 -25.82
C GLY A 108 4.22 -8.30 -24.97
N LEU A 109 4.86 -7.90 -23.88
CA LEU A 109 4.31 -6.94 -22.91
C LEU A 109 4.84 -5.50 -23.11
N GLU A 110 5.43 -5.21 -24.26
CA GLU A 110 5.96 -3.87 -24.54
C GLU A 110 4.86 -2.82 -24.56
N GLY A 111 5.09 -1.71 -23.84
CA GLY A 111 4.15 -0.58 -23.80
C GLY A 111 2.88 -0.80 -22.97
N ARG A 112 2.75 -1.95 -22.29
CA ARG A 112 1.66 -2.22 -21.33
C ARG A 112 2.13 -1.95 -19.91
N LYS A 113 1.19 -1.63 -19.00
CA LYS A 113 1.51 -1.55 -17.57
C LYS A 113 1.64 -2.95 -17.00
N VAL A 114 2.81 -3.26 -16.46
CA VAL A 114 3.11 -4.60 -15.94
C VAL A 114 3.32 -4.55 -14.45
N LEU A 115 2.66 -5.46 -13.73
CA LEU A 115 2.96 -5.76 -12.33
C LEU A 115 3.79 -7.04 -12.26
N PHE A 116 5.06 -6.92 -11.88
CA PHE A 116 5.95 -8.05 -11.69
C PHE A 116 5.97 -8.45 -10.21
N ALA A 117 5.53 -9.66 -9.92
CA ALA A 117 5.44 -10.23 -8.58
C ALA A 117 6.38 -11.43 -8.42
N THR A 118 7.31 -11.35 -7.48
CA THR A 118 8.25 -12.45 -7.16
C THR A 118 8.09 -12.94 -5.73
N GLY A 119 8.48 -14.19 -5.46
CA GLY A 119 8.55 -14.76 -4.11
C GLY A 119 9.90 -14.51 -3.45
N GLU A 120 10.97 -14.45 -4.24
CA GLU A 120 12.34 -14.32 -3.74
C GLU A 120 12.74 -12.86 -3.51
N HIS A 121 13.32 -12.58 -2.35
CA HIS A 121 13.87 -11.28 -1.99
C HIS A 121 15.26 -11.05 -2.60
N SER A 122 15.32 -10.79 -3.91
CA SER A 122 16.55 -10.43 -4.61
C SER A 122 16.67 -8.92 -4.85
N GLU A 123 17.69 -8.30 -4.24
CA GLU A 123 17.98 -6.88 -4.45
C GLU A 123 18.43 -6.60 -5.90
N VAL A 124 19.12 -7.57 -6.52
CA VAL A 124 19.58 -7.49 -7.91
C VAL A 124 18.38 -7.38 -8.86
N LEU A 125 17.36 -8.20 -8.64
CA LEU A 125 16.12 -8.17 -9.42
C LEU A 125 15.36 -6.86 -9.20
N TYR A 126 15.22 -6.42 -7.95
CA TYR A 126 14.57 -5.14 -7.63
C TYR A 126 15.26 -3.96 -8.34
N LYS A 127 16.59 -3.87 -8.26
CA LYS A 127 17.39 -2.82 -8.93
C LYS A 127 17.26 -2.86 -10.45
N SER A 128 17.11 -4.05 -11.03
CA SER A 128 16.92 -4.24 -12.47
C SER A 128 15.53 -3.83 -12.96
N CYS A 129 14.51 -3.95 -12.11
CA CYS A 129 13.12 -3.61 -12.47
C CYS A 129 12.75 -2.14 -12.18
N ARG A 130 13.29 -1.52 -11.12
CA ARG A 130 12.81 -0.21 -10.62
C ARG A 130 12.88 0.96 -11.62
N ASN A 131 13.76 0.87 -12.63
CA ASN A 131 14.00 1.95 -13.60
C ASN A 131 13.19 1.76 -14.90
N VAL A 132 12.47 0.65 -15.04
CA VAL A 132 11.68 0.39 -16.24
C VAL A 132 10.35 1.17 -16.13
N PRO A 133 10.01 2.02 -17.10
CA PRO A 133 8.73 2.73 -17.10
C PRO A 133 7.58 1.74 -17.20
N ASP A 134 6.44 2.09 -16.61
CA ASP A 134 5.21 1.27 -16.61
C ASP A 134 5.36 -0.15 -16.02
N LEU A 135 6.49 -0.44 -15.36
CA LEU A 135 6.71 -1.65 -14.58
C LEU A 135 6.63 -1.34 -13.09
N ARG A 136 5.73 -2.03 -12.37
CA ARG A 136 5.76 -2.07 -10.90
C ARG A 136 6.29 -3.40 -10.44
N PHE A 137 7.34 -3.35 -9.64
CA PHE A 137 7.85 -4.53 -8.95
C PHE A 137 7.27 -4.62 -7.54
N ARG A 138 6.80 -5.81 -7.17
CA ARG A 138 6.32 -6.14 -5.82
C ARG A 138 6.80 -7.53 -5.42
N TYR A 139 7.03 -7.70 -4.13
CA TYR A 139 7.09 -9.04 -3.55
C TYR A 139 5.66 -9.55 -3.37
N SER A 140 5.45 -10.84 -3.57
CA SER A 140 4.12 -11.47 -3.53
C SER A 140 3.43 -11.28 -2.18
N GLU A 141 4.20 -11.17 -1.09
CA GLU A 141 3.71 -10.88 0.26
C GLU A 141 3.13 -9.46 0.41
N ASN A 142 3.65 -8.50 -0.36
CA ASN A 142 3.28 -7.09 -0.31
C ASN A 142 2.29 -6.69 -1.43
N LEU A 143 1.68 -7.69 -2.09
CA LEU A 143 0.75 -7.45 -3.17
C LEU A 143 -0.52 -6.75 -2.65
N CYS A 144 -0.95 -5.71 -3.35
CA CYS A 144 -2.17 -4.98 -3.00
C CYS A 144 -3.14 -4.92 -4.18
N ALA A 145 -4.44 -4.90 -3.89
CA ALA A 145 -5.47 -4.86 -4.91
C ALA A 145 -5.33 -3.64 -5.86
N TYR A 146 -4.81 -2.51 -5.35
CA TYR A 146 -4.59 -1.32 -6.16
C TYR A 146 -3.49 -1.53 -7.21
N ASP A 147 -2.42 -2.26 -6.87
CA ASP A 147 -1.35 -2.55 -7.83
C ASP A 147 -1.84 -3.49 -8.93
N VAL A 148 -2.67 -4.48 -8.59
CA VAL A 148 -3.28 -5.41 -9.56
C VAL A 148 -4.23 -4.68 -10.52
N VAL A 149 -5.04 -3.75 -10.01
CA VAL A 149 -5.96 -2.95 -10.84
C VAL A 149 -5.21 -1.90 -11.68
N TRP A 150 -4.07 -1.40 -11.21
CA TRP A 150 -3.27 -0.44 -11.97
C TRP A 150 -2.58 -1.05 -13.19
N ALA A 151 -2.23 -2.34 -13.12
CA ALA A 151 -1.54 -3.04 -14.19
C ALA A 151 -2.52 -3.58 -15.24
N ASP A 152 -2.08 -3.58 -16.49
CA ASP A 152 -2.76 -4.26 -17.57
C ASP A 152 -2.48 -5.77 -17.44
N VAL A 153 -1.20 -6.15 -17.31
CA VAL A 153 -0.80 -7.56 -17.18
C VAL A 153 -0.07 -7.80 -15.86
N VAL A 154 -0.40 -8.91 -15.19
CA VAL A 154 0.30 -9.35 -13.98
C VAL A 154 1.22 -10.50 -14.33
N VAL A 155 2.53 -10.32 -14.08
CA VAL A 155 3.56 -11.33 -14.29
C VAL A 155 3.97 -11.88 -12.94
N PHE A 156 3.73 -13.18 -12.73
CA PHE A 156 4.22 -13.91 -11.56
C PHE A 156 5.44 -14.73 -11.92
N THR A 157 6.44 -14.73 -11.04
CA THR A 157 7.43 -15.80 -11.09
C THR A 157 6.86 -17.08 -10.49
N GLN A 158 7.43 -18.24 -10.81
CA GLN A 158 7.01 -19.52 -10.21
C GLN A 158 7.07 -19.46 -8.67
N SER A 159 8.19 -18.99 -8.11
CA SER A 159 8.30 -18.76 -6.66
C SER A 159 7.25 -17.78 -6.13
N GLY A 160 6.93 -16.73 -6.90
CA GLY A 160 5.93 -15.73 -6.53
C GLY A 160 4.52 -16.29 -6.45
N LEU A 161 4.14 -17.12 -7.42
CA LEU A 161 2.82 -17.76 -7.44
C LEU A 161 2.65 -18.73 -6.27
N LEU A 162 3.67 -19.54 -5.98
CA LEU A 162 3.68 -20.45 -4.82
C LEU A 162 3.52 -19.66 -3.52
N ARG A 163 4.32 -18.59 -3.34
CA ARG A 163 4.26 -17.76 -2.14
C ARG A 163 2.92 -17.04 -1.99
N LEU A 164 2.33 -16.61 -3.10
CA LEU A 164 0.99 -16.01 -3.10
C LEU A 164 -0.06 -17.01 -2.64
N LYS A 165 0.02 -18.27 -3.11
CA LYS A 165 -0.88 -19.35 -2.68
C LYS A 165 -0.75 -19.60 -1.17
N GLU A 166 0.45 -19.63 -0.63
CA GLU A 166 0.67 -19.82 0.82
C GLU A 166 0.07 -18.68 1.67
N VAL A 167 0.23 -17.43 1.23
CA VAL A 167 -0.16 -16.26 2.03
C VAL A 167 -1.66 -15.95 1.93
N PHE A 168 -2.27 -16.20 0.76
CA PHE A 168 -3.65 -15.80 0.46
C PHE A 168 -4.57 -16.97 0.11
N GLY A 169 -4.06 -18.19 -0.04
CA GLY A 169 -4.86 -19.39 -0.22
C GLY A 169 -5.80 -19.64 0.95
N ASP A 170 -6.94 -20.27 0.67
CA ASP A 170 -7.90 -20.70 1.70
C ASP A 170 -7.50 -22.03 2.36
N GLU A 171 -6.47 -22.68 1.83
CA GLU A 171 -5.74 -23.77 2.49
C GLU A 171 -4.93 -23.13 3.63
N GLY A 172 -5.45 -23.22 4.86
CA GLY A 172 -4.60 -23.11 6.04
C GLY A 172 -3.46 -24.14 5.93
N PRO A 173 -2.31 -23.94 6.61
CA PRO A 173 -1.22 -24.91 6.54
C PRO A 173 -1.76 -26.30 6.88
N SER A 174 -1.75 -27.22 5.91
CA SER A 174 -1.94 -28.63 6.19
C SER A 174 -0.81 -29.02 7.14
N GLN A 175 -1.16 -29.36 8.37
CA GLN A 175 -0.23 -30.08 9.22
C GLN A 175 -0.16 -31.51 8.70
N ASP A 176 0.61 -31.70 7.63
CA ASP A 176 1.12 -33.03 7.28
C ASP A 176 2.31 -33.31 8.19
N ASN A 177 2.01 -33.53 9.48
CA ASN A 177 2.96 -34.06 10.46
C ASN A 177 2.69 -35.55 10.64
N SER A 178 2.76 -36.30 9.53
CA SER A 178 2.82 -37.77 9.53
C SER A 178 4.28 -38.18 9.31
N GLY A 179 5.07 -38.14 10.39
CA GLY A 179 6.50 -38.42 10.32
C GLY A 179 7.18 -38.44 11.70
N ALA A 180 6.51 -38.99 12.72
CA ALA A 180 7.15 -39.37 13.97
C ALA A 180 6.97 -40.88 14.15
N SER A 181 7.76 -41.65 13.40
CA SER A 181 7.96 -43.08 13.66
C SER A 181 8.91 -43.24 14.84
N ASP A 182 8.34 -43.63 15.97
CA ASP A 182 8.76 -44.78 16.77
C ASP A 182 10.27 -45.02 16.92
N HIS A 183 10.85 -44.52 18.01
CA HIS A 183 11.98 -45.15 18.68
C HIS A 183 11.60 -45.34 20.14
N GLY A 184 11.30 -46.60 20.47
CA GLY A 184 10.95 -47.04 21.81
C GLY A 184 12.12 -47.01 22.77
N GLU A 185 11.79 -46.80 24.03
CA GLU A 185 12.53 -47.34 25.16
C GLU A 185 11.50 -47.93 26.11
N GLY A 186 11.62 -49.24 26.33
CA GLY A 186 11.01 -49.94 27.45
C GLY A 186 11.85 -49.77 28.71
N GLU A 187 11.52 -50.58 29.72
CA GLU A 187 12.06 -50.59 31.09
C GLU A 187 11.48 -49.48 32.00
N GLU A 188 10.92 -49.73 33.17
CA GLU A 188 10.81 -50.93 34.00
C GLU A 188 9.66 -50.75 34.99
N ALA A 189 8.93 -51.83 35.25
CA ALA A 189 7.99 -51.94 36.36
C ALA A 189 8.72 -52.42 37.61
N GLN A 190 8.61 -51.68 38.71
CA GLN A 190 8.79 -52.08 40.13
C GLN A 190 8.11 -50.96 40.95
N GLY A 191 7.13 -51.16 41.83
CA GLY A 191 6.78 -52.31 42.63
C GLY A 191 7.22 -52.09 44.08
N ARG A 192 6.27 -51.70 44.94
CA ARG A 192 6.35 -51.65 46.43
C ARG A 192 7.20 -50.49 46.97
N GLU A 193 6.86 -49.79 48.05
CA GLU A 193 5.99 -50.03 49.21
C GLU A 193 5.48 -48.67 49.74
#